data_AF-A0A2E6VFK6-F1
#
_entry.id   AF-A0A2E6VFK6-F1
#
_cell.length_a   1.000
_cell.length_b   1.000
_cell.length_c   1.000
_cell.angle_alpha   90.00
_cell.angle_beta   90.00
_cell.angle_gamma   90.00
#
_symmetry.space_group_name_H-M   'P 1'
#
loop_
_entity.id
_entity.type
_entity.pdbx_description
1 polymer ?
#
loop_
_entity_poly.entity_id
_entity_poly.type
_entity_poly.pdbx_seq_one_letter_code
_entity_poly.pdbx_strand_id
1 'polypeptide(L)'
;MYFTLSFFLVFNCSKRNDNAEKIRKTVEYSTGILNKRINEIIWEFNVNKVKGVDKQKKMKNLYDETLKIHKIARKMIYDLDDIDSSVDLKKSALIYFDESLNYIDNYIKPIALMSFEELHEADSLHLMFYESNVKMVEETKKFQKSIEEFCNEFGLVKELPYLNEKDFEKQKLEAEKALGI
;
A
#
# COMPACT_ATOMS: atom_id res chain seq x y z
N MET A 1 37.71 -33.45 -17.72
CA MET A 1 37.62 -32.07 -17.22
C MET A 1 36.15 -31.65 -17.21
N TYR A 2 35.39 -32.05 -16.18
CA TYR A 2 33.94 -31.84 -16.06
C TYR A 2 33.63 -30.96 -14.83
N PHE A 3 34.25 -29.77 -14.76
CA PHE A 3 34.15 -28.91 -13.56
C PHE A 3 33.55 -27.53 -13.81
N THR A 4 32.98 -27.27 -14.99
CA THR A 4 32.53 -25.91 -15.37
C THR A 4 31.02 -25.72 -15.37
N LEU A 5 30.20 -26.76 -15.60
CA LEU A 5 28.75 -26.57 -15.71
C LEU A 5 28.06 -26.34 -14.35
N SER A 6 28.46 -27.09 -13.32
CA SER A 6 27.83 -27.07 -11.99
C SER A 6 28.09 -25.76 -11.24
N PHE A 7 29.29 -25.19 -11.38
CA PHE A 7 29.68 -23.94 -10.70
C PHE A 7 28.94 -22.72 -11.28
N PHE A 8 28.74 -22.69 -12.60
CA PHE A 8 27.97 -21.64 -13.28
C PHE A 8 26.48 -21.67 -12.92
N LEU A 9 25.88 -22.86 -12.78
CA LEU A 9 24.48 -23.00 -12.35
C LEU A 9 24.27 -22.52 -10.91
N VAL A 10 25.17 -22.88 -9.99
CA VAL A 10 25.08 -22.44 -8.58
C VAL A 10 25.25 -20.92 -8.45
N PHE A 11 26.20 -20.33 -9.18
CA PHE A 11 26.39 -18.87 -9.19
C PHE A 11 25.21 -18.10 -9.79
N ASN A 12 24.60 -18.62 -10.85
CA ASN A 12 23.43 -17.99 -11.47
C ASN A 12 22.18 -18.12 -10.57
N CYS A 13 21.99 -19.25 -9.89
CA CYS A 13 20.92 -19.40 -8.92
C CYS A 13 21.10 -18.47 -7.69
N SER A 14 22.33 -18.28 -7.20
CA SER A 14 22.61 -17.35 -6.11
C SER A 14 22.29 -15.91 -6.50
N LYS A 15 22.80 -15.41 -7.64
CA LYS A 15 22.52 -14.04 -8.10
C LYS A 15 21.04 -13.80 -8.41
N ARG A 16 20.34 -14.79 -8.94
CA ARG A 16 18.90 -14.72 -9.20
C ARG A 16 18.13 -14.56 -7.89
N ASN A 17 18.47 -15.33 -6.86
CA ASN A 17 17.84 -15.21 -5.54
C ASN A 17 18.21 -13.90 -4.83
N ASP A 18 19.45 -13.43 -4.94
CA ASP A 18 19.88 -12.14 -4.36
C ASP A 18 19.08 -10.97 -4.97
N ASN A 19 18.87 -10.99 -6.29
CA ASN A 19 18.04 -10.00 -6.98
C ASN A 19 16.57 -10.10 -6.58
N ALA A 20 16.02 -11.32 -6.47
CA ALA A 20 14.66 -11.53 -6.00
C ALA A 20 14.45 -11.02 -4.56
N GLU A 21 15.43 -11.25 -3.68
CA GLU A 21 15.38 -10.74 -2.30
C GLU A 21 15.43 -9.21 -2.25
N LYS A 22 16.28 -8.57 -3.07
CA LYS A 22 16.33 -7.10 -3.22
C LYS A 22 14.98 -6.55 -3.69
N ILE A 23 14.37 -7.18 -4.68
CA ILE A 23 13.03 -6.81 -5.18
C ILE A 23 12.00 -6.93 -4.06
N ARG A 24 11.90 -8.10 -3.42
CA ARG A 24 10.97 -8.33 -2.29
C ARG A 24 11.15 -7.28 -1.21
N LYS A 25 12.36 -7.08 -0.70
CA LYS A 25 12.64 -6.12 0.39
C LYS A 25 12.26 -4.69 0.00
N THR A 26 12.58 -4.28 -1.23
CA THR A 26 12.24 -2.94 -1.71
C THR A 26 10.73 -2.75 -1.81
N VAL A 27 10.02 -3.75 -2.35
CA VAL A 27 8.56 -3.76 -2.47
C VAL A 27 7.89 -3.68 -1.10
N GLU A 28 8.30 -4.55 -0.17
CA GLU A 28 7.77 -4.58 1.18
C GLU A 28 8.08 -3.29 1.94
N TYR A 29 9.34 -2.83 1.94
CA TYR A 29 9.71 -1.58 2.57
C TYR A 29 8.89 -0.39 2.06
N SER A 30 8.82 -0.23 0.74
CA SER A 30 8.12 0.90 0.09
C SER A 30 6.63 0.90 0.42
N THR A 31 6.01 -0.29 0.43
CA THR A 31 4.60 -0.47 0.80
C THR A 31 4.38 -0.16 2.29
N GLY A 32 5.27 -0.68 3.15
CA GLY A 32 5.18 -0.49 4.60
C GLY A 32 5.28 0.98 5.01
N ILE A 33 6.22 1.74 4.43
CA ILE A 33 6.36 3.16 4.73
C ILE A 33 5.14 3.96 4.30
N LEU A 34 4.54 3.65 3.14
CA LEU A 34 3.35 4.35 2.66
C LEU A 34 2.14 4.05 3.54
N ASN A 35 1.87 2.77 3.82
CA ASN A 35 0.75 2.35 4.65
C ASN A 35 0.82 2.94 6.06
N LYS A 36 2.02 3.01 6.63
CA LYS A 36 2.23 3.67 7.92
C LYS A 36 1.73 5.12 7.89
N ARG A 37 2.05 5.88 6.83
CA ARG A 37 1.64 7.28 6.72
C ARG A 37 0.16 7.48 6.47
N ILE A 38 -0.43 6.65 5.61
CA ILE A 38 -1.89 6.64 5.39
C ILE A 38 -2.60 6.38 6.72
N ASN A 39 -2.16 5.38 7.49
CA ASN A 39 -2.74 5.06 8.79
C ASN A 39 -2.54 6.18 9.82
N GLU A 40 -1.40 6.88 9.81
CA GLU A 40 -1.16 8.05 10.67
C GLU A 40 -2.15 9.18 10.40
N ILE A 41 -2.48 9.45 9.13
CA ILE A 41 -3.49 10.46 8.78
C ILE A 41 -4.87 10.03 9.26
N ILE A 42 -5.29 8.80 8.95
CA ILE A 42 -6.60 8.27 9.33
C ILE A 42 -6.76 8.29 10.85
N TRP A 43 -5.72 7.90 11.59
CA TRP A 43 -5.70 7.96 13.05
C TRP A 43 -5.85 9.38 13.56
N GLU A 44 -5.06 10.33 13.05
CA GLU A 44 -5.15 11.73 13.49
C GLU A 44 -6.52 12.34 13.18
N PHE A 45 -7.10 12.04 12.02
CA PHE A 45 -8.46 12.45 11.65
C PHE A 45 -9.48 11.93 12.67
N ASN A 46 -9.44 10.64 13.01
CA ASN A 46 -10.36 10.05 13.98
C ASN A 46 -10.19 10.64 15.39
N VAL A 47 -8.95 10.91 15.81
CA VAL A 47 -8.68 11.58 17.09
C VAL A 47 -9.24 12.99 17.11
N ASN A 48 -9.08 13.74 16.02
CA ASN A 48 -9.61 15.10 15.87
C ASN A 48 -11.15 15.10 15.89
N LYS A 49 -11.77 14.15 15.20
CA LYS A 49 -13.23 13.96 15.15
C LYS A 49 -13.81 13.71 16.54
N VAL A 50 -13.25 12.76 17.30
CA VAL A 50 -13.68 12.43 18.67
C VAL A 50 -13.54 13.63 19.61
N LYS A 51 -12.51 14.45 19.42
CA LYS A 51 -12.24 15.64 20.24
C LYS A 51 -12.99 16.89 19.78
N GLY A 52 -13.69 16.85 18.64
CA GLY A 52 -14.36 18.01 18.05
C GLY A 52 -13.41 19.16 17.72
N VAL A 53 -12.14 18.87 17.40
CA VAL A 53 -11.13 19.89 17.06
C VAL A 53 -10.64 19.70 15.64
N ASP A 54 -10.65 20.78 14.87
CA ASP A 54 -10.11 20.76 13.52
C ASP A 54 -8.64 21.22 13.51
N LYS A 55 -7.71 20.28 13.34
CA LYS A 55 -6.27 20.56 13.27
C LYS A 55 -5.76 20.58 11.83
N GLN A 56 -6.41 21.35 10.96
CA GLN A 56 -6.11 21.44 9.53
C GLN A 56 -4.61 21.59 9.21
N LYS A 57 -3.87 22.43 9.95
CA LYS A 57 -2.42 22.61 9.71
C LYS A 57 -1.62 21.31 9.89
N LYS A 58 -1.93 20.54 10.93
CA LYS A 58 -1.25 19.24 11.18
C LYS A 58 -1.67 18.22 10.14
N MET A 59 -2.96 18.16 9.81
CA MET A 59 -3.50 17.25 8.81
C MET A 59 -2.90 17.52 7.42
N LYS A 60 -2.85 18.78 7.00
CA LYS A 60 -2.20 19.21 5.75
C LYS A 60 -0.72 18.82 5.70
N ASN A 61 0.03 19.00 6.80
CA ASN A 61 1.42 18.58 6.84
C ASN A 61 1.58 17.06 6.66
N LEU A 62 0.73 16.25 7.33
CA LEU A 62 0.75 14.80 7.18
C LEU A 62 0.39 14.38 5.74
N TYR A 63 -0.58 15.06 5.12
CA TYR A 63 -0.92 14.85 3.70
C TYR A 63 0.25 15.16 2.76
N ASP A 64 0.87 16.33 2.92
CA ASP A 64 2.03 16.76 2.12
C ASP A 64 3.22 15.79 2.28
N GLU A 65 3.45 15.27 3.49
CA GLU A 65 4.44 14.22 3.76
C GLU A 65 4.09 12.88 3.11
N THR A 66 2.81 12.48 3.14
CA THR A 66 2.32 11.25 2.54
C THR A 66 2.51 11.25 1.03
N LEU A 67 2.20 12.37 0.35
CA LEU A 67 2.46 12.52 -1.08
C LEU A 67 3.96 12.43 -1.43
N LYS A 68 4.83 12.98 -0.60
CA LYS A 68 6.29 12.86 -0.81
C LYS A 68 6.74 11.41 -0.67
N ILE A 69 6.26 10.71 0.36
CA ILE A 69 6.59 9.31 0.61
C ILE A 69 6.06 8.41 -0.50
N HIS A 70 4.83 8.63 -0.98
CA HIS A 70 4.28 7.94 -2.15
C HIS A 70 5.20 8.06 -3.36
N LYS A 71 5.61 9.28 -3.71
CA LYS A 71 6.51 9.52 -4.86
C LYS A 71 7.85 8.82 -4.72
N ILE A 72 8.44 8.85 -3.52
CA ILE A 72 9.71 8.18 -3.23
C ILE A 72 9.54 6.66 -3.34
N ALA A 73 8.54 6.10 -2.67
CA ALA A 73 8.24 4.67 -2.64
C ALA A 73 7.97 4.13 -4.06
N ARG A 74 7.12 4.81 -4.84
CA ARG A 74 6.85 4.46 -6.23
C ARG A 74 8.11 4.51 -7.10
N LYS A 75 8.97 5.52 -6.89
CA LYS A 75 10.26 5.61 -7.59
C LYS A 75 11.17 4.44 -7.24
N MET A 76 11.24 4.03 -5.98
CA MET A 76 12.01 2.86 -5.56
C MET A 76 11.56 1.58 -6.30
N ILE A 77 10.25 1.43 -6.54
CA ILE A 77 9.73 0.31 -7.35
C ILE A 77 10.09 0.46 -8.83
N TYR A 78 9.95 1.66 -9.38
CA TYR A 78 10.25 1.93 -10.79
C TYR A 78 11.72 1.62 -11.13
N ASP A 79 12.63 1.98 -10.22
CA ASP A 79 14.07 1.77 -10.35
C ASP A 79 14.52 0.31 -10.07
N LEU A 80 13.58 -0.62 -9.79
CA LEU A 80 13.91 -2.05 -9.67
C LEU A 80 14.24 -2.66 -11.03
N ASP A 81 15.21 -3.56 -11.03
CA ASP A 81 15.52 -4.38 -12.19
C ASP A 81 14.40 -5.39 -12.44
N ASP A 82 14.14 -5.69 -13.72
CA ASP A 82 13.25 -6.78 -14.08
C ASP A 82 13.98 -8.12 -13.82
N ILE A 83 13.22 -9.13 -13.40
CA ILE A 83 13.74 -10.48 -13.14
C ILE A 83 12.89 -11.50 -13.89
N ASP A 84 13.53 -12.57 -14.37
CA ASP A 84 12.82 -13.71 -14.94
C ASP A 84 12.05 -14.45 -13.83
N SER A 85 10.77 -14.14 -13.73
CA SER A 85 9.80 -14.68 -12.79
C SER A 85 8.46 -14.91 -13.47
N SER A 86 7.73 -15.93 -13.02
CA SER A 86 6.32 -16.12 -13.37
C SER A 86 5.41 -15.01 -12.82
N VAL A 87 5.87 -14.27 -11.82
CA VAL A 87 5.17 -13.15 -11.18
C VAL A 87 5.96 -11.86 -11.36
N ASP A 88 5.41 -10.92 -12.11
CA ASP A 88 5.98 -9.58 -12.23
C ASP A 88 5.62 -8.74 -11.00
N LEU A 89 6.37 -8.94 -9.90
CA LEU A 89 6.12 -8.26 -8.64
C LEU A 89 6.33 -6.74 -8.74
N LYS A 90 7.25 -6.28 -9.59
CA LYS A 90 7.48 -4.86 -9.85
C LYS A 90 6.24 -4.23 -10.47
N LYS A 91 5.66 -4.84 -11.51
CA LYS A 91 4.42 -4.37 -12.13
C LYS A 91 3.24 -4.40 -11.17
N SER A 92 3.06 -5.47 -10.41
CA SER A 92 2.02 -5.54 -9.38
C SER A 92 2.18 -4.43 -8.34
N ALA A 93 3.40 -4.13 -7.91
CA ALA A 93 3.68 -3.03 -7.00
C ALA A 93 3.38 -1.66 -7.64
N LEU A 94 3.72 -1.43 -8.90
CA LEU A 94 3.40 -0.18 -9.59
C LEU A 94 1.88 0.05 -9.68
N ILE A 95 1.10 -0.99 -10.00
CA ILE A 95 -0.37 -0.93 -10.01
C ILE A 95 -0.88 -0.56 -8.61
N TYR A 96 -0.38 -1.22 -7.58
CA TYR A 96 -0.72 -0.90 -6.19
C TYR A 96 -0.41 0.57 -5.84
N PHE A 97 0.76 1.08 -6.24
CA PHE A 97 1.12 2.48 -6.00
C PHE A 97 0.23 3.45 -6.77
N ASP A 98 -0.12 3.17 -8.01
CA ASP A 98 -1.03 4.01 -8.78
C ASP A 98 -2.43 4.04 -8.13
N GLU A 99 -2.92 2.90 -7.62
CA GLU A 99 -4.20 2.84 -6.91
C GLU A 99 -4.15 3.47 -5.51
N SER A 100 -3.02 3.36 -4.80
CA SER A 100 -2.82 4.09 -3.55
C SER A 100 -2.82 5.61 -3.77
N LEU A 101 -2.40 6.11 -4.94
CA LEU A 101 -2.49 7.52 -5.26
C LEU A 101 -3.94 7.96 -5.44
N ASN A 102 -4.73 7.16 -6.17
CA ASN A 102 -6.17 7.38 -6.30
C ASN A 102 -6.85 7.41 -4.93
N TYR A 103 -6.48 6.48 -4.04
CA TYR A 103 -6.98 6.45 -2.67
C TYR A 103 -6.57 7.70 -1.88
N ILE A 104 -5.33 8.16 -2.03
CA ILE A 104 -4.86 9.39 -1.41
C ILE A 104 -5.67 10.60 -1.89
N ASP A 105 -5.93 10.69 -3.19
CA ASP A 105 -6.64 11.84 -3.77
C ASP A 105 -8.13 11.84 -3.45
N ASN A 106 -8.78 10.66 -3.43
CA ASN A 106 -10.22 10.55 -3.25
C ASN A 106 -10.64 10.43 -1.77
N TYR A 107 -9.79 9.89 -0.90
CA TYR A 107 -10.12 9.67 0.50
C TYR A 107 -9.26 10.53 1.43
N ILE A 108 -7.93 10.42 1.33
CA ILE A 108 -7.01 11.06 2.28
C ILE A 108 -7.02 12.58 2.15
N LYS A 109 -7.05 13.11 0.92
CA LYS A 109 -7.02 14.54 0.66
C LYS A 109 -8.26 15.24 1.25
N PRO A 110 -9.50 14.79 1.01
CA PRO A 110 -10.68 15.35 1.67
C PRO A 110 -10.57 15.36 3.20
N ILE A 111 -10.25 14.23 3.84
CA ILE A 111 -10.18 14.17 5.31
C ILE A 111 -9.03 15.01 5.91
N ALA A 112 -8.01 15.33 5.09
CA ALA A 112 -6.88 16.12 5.55
C ALA A 112 -7.04 17.63 5.32
N LEU A 113 -7.85 18.04 4.34
CA LEU A 113 -7.93 19.43 3.88
C LEU A 113 -9.30 20.09 4.10
N MET A 114 -10.36 19.31 4.30
CA MET A 114 -11.71 19.81 4.56
C MET A 114 -12.02 19.80 6.05
N SER A 115 -12.87 20.73 6.48
CA SER A 115 -13.45 20.76 7.82
C SER A 115 -14.49 19.64 8.00
N PHE A 116 -14.85 19.35 9.26
CA PHE A 116 -15.89 18.36 9.55
C PHE A 116 -17.27 18.74 9.02
N GLU A 117 -17.59 20.03 8.98
CA GLU A 117 -18.84 20.55 8.43
C GLU A 117 -18.91 20.28 6.92
N GLU A 118 -17.86 20.66 6.18
CA GLU A 118 -17.76 20.40 4.74
C GLU A 118 -17.78 18.90 4.41
N LEU A 119 -17.21 18.04 5.27
CA LEU A 119 -17.25 16.60 5.10
C LEU A 119 -18.63 16.00 5.40
N HIS A 120 -19.41 16.60 6.29
CA HIS A 120 -20.74 16.11 6.66
C HIS A 120 -21.80 16.46 5.62
N GLU A 121 -21.67 17.61 4.97
CA GLU A 121 -22.66 18.11 4.01
C GLU A 121 -22.48 17.53 2.58
N ALA A 122 -21.45 16.70 2.38
CA ALA A 122 -21.07 16.21 1.05
C ALA A 122 -21.41 14.73 0.85
N ASP A 123 -22.69 14.42 0.58
CA ASP A 123 -23.17 13.06 0.30
C ASP A 123 -22.38 12.35 -0.80
N SER A 124 -21.95 13.08 -1.84
CA SER A 124 -21.14 12.54 -2.93
C SER A 124 -19.73 12.11 -2.49
N LEU A 125 -19.17 12.72 -1.44
CA LEU A 125 -17.89 12.31 -0.87
C LEU A 125 -18.02 11.01 -0.07
N HIS A 126 -19.14 10.78 0.61
CA HIS A 126 -19.36 9.53 1.35
C HIS A 126 -19.37 8.31 0.42
N LEU A 127 -20.04 8.40 -0.73
CA LEU A 127 -20.01 7.33 -1.74
C LEU A 127 -18.59 7.14 -2.31
N MET A 128 -17.92 8.23 -2.67
CA MET A 128 -16.55 8.20 -3.18
C MET A 128 -15.58 7.55 -2.19
N PHE A 129 -15.75 7.81 -0.89
CA PHE A 129 -14.97 7.19 0.17
C PHE A 129 -15.20 5.70 0.23
N TYR A 130 -16.45 5.25 0.18
CA TYR A 130 -16.78 3.83 0.18
C TYR A 130 -16.14 3.12 -1.02
N GLU A 131 -16.37 3.63 -2.24
CA GLU A 131 -15.81 3.04 -3.46
C GLU A 131 -14.28 2.99 -3.45
N SER A 132 -13.65 4.08 -2.98
CA SER A 132 -12.19 4.14 -2.87
C SER A 132 -11.64 3.13 -1.87
N ASN A 133 -12.31 2.94 -0.72
CA ASN A 133 -11.93 1.93 0.26
C ASN A 133 -12.07 0.51 -0.30
N VAL A 134 -13.22 0.19 -0.92
CA VAL A 134 -13.46 -1.13 -1.53
C VAL A 134 -12.39 -1.44 -2.57
N LYS A 135 -12.13 -0.49 -3.48
CA LYS A 135 -11.13 -0.67 -4.53
C LYS A 135 -9.72 -0.85 -3.95
N MET A 136 -9.31 -0.02 -2.99
CA MET A 136 -7.99 -0.11 -2.38
C MET A 136 -7.78 -1.46 -1.66
N VAL A 137 -8.83 -2.02 -1.08
CA VAL A 137 -8.78 -3.32 -0.42
C VAL A 137 -8.62 -4.45 -1.43
N GLU A 138 -9.41 -4.43 -2.51
CA GLU A 138 -9.29 -5.44 -3.56
C GLU A 138 -7.90 -5.44 -4.18
N GLU A 139 -7.36 -4.25 -4.48
CA GLU A 139 -6.01 -4.11 -5.02
C GLU A 139 -4.93 -4.50 -4.01
N THR A 140 -5.14 -4.20 -2.72
CA THR A 140 -4.27 -4.71 -1.65
C THR A 140 -4.27 -6.24 -1.67
N LYS A 141 -5.43 -6.91 -1.68
CA LYS A 141 -5.51 -8.39 -1.69
C LYS A 141 -4.80 -8.99 -2.92
N LYS A 142 -5.01 -8.44 -4.11
CA LYS A 142 -4.32 -8.88 -5.33
C LYS A 142 -2.81 -8.74 -5.20
N PHE A 143 -2.36 -7.60 -4.69
CA PHE A 143 -0.94 -7.33 -4.51
C PHE A 143 -0.28 -8.22 -3.46
N GLN A 144 -0.98 -8.49 -2.34
CA GLN A 144 -0.53 -9.44 -1.33
C GLN A 144 -0.31 -10.84 -1.91
N LYS A 145 -1.26 -11.30 -2.75
CA LYS A 145 -1.14 -12.57 -3.46
C LYS A 145 0.09 -12.60 -4.37
N SER A 146 0.36 -11.51 -5.10
CA SER A 146 1.59 -11.41 -5.93
C SER A 146 2.86 -11.51 -5.09
N ILE A 147 2.92 -10.91 -3.90
CA ILE A 147 4.07 -11.04 -3.00
C ILE A 147 4.25 -12.50 -2.56
N GLU A 148 3.16 -13.19 -2.23
CA GLU A 148 3.19 -14.59 -1.81
C GLU A 148 3.66 -15.53 -2.92
N GLU A 149 3.08 -15.39 -4.12
CA GLU A 149 3.46 -16.18 -5.28
C GLU A 149 4.94 -15.95 -5.67
N PHE A 150 5.40 -14.69 -5.62
CA PHE A 150 6.80 -14.35 -5.85
C PHE A 150 7.72 -14.95 -4.78
N CYS A 151 7.38 -14.84 -3.50
CA CYS A 151 8.17 -15.45 -2.43
C CYS A 151 8.25 -16.97 -2.58
N ASN A 152 7.14 -17.62 -2.94
CA ASN A 152 7.08 -19.07 -3.16
C ASN A 152 7.95 -19.50 -4.36
N GLU A 153 7.96 -18.74 -5.46
CA GLU A 153 8.80 -19.04 -6.63
C GLU A 153 10.29 -19.03 -6.30
N PHE A 154 10.74 -18.07 -5.47
CA PHE A 154 12.16 -17.87 -5.15
C PHE A 154 12.59 -18.49 -3.80
N GLY A 155 11.68 -19.17 -3.08
CA GLY A 155 11.96 -19.74 -1.76
C GLY A 155 12.29 -18.69 -0.69
N LEU A 156 11.69 -17.50 -0.79
CA LEU A 156 11.91 -16.38 0.12
C LEU A 156 10.91 -16.39 1.28
N VAL A 157 11.32 -15.85 2.42
CA VAL A 157 10.44 -15.61 3.56
C VAL A 157 9.93 -14.18 3.53
N LYS A 158 8.62 -14.03 3.69
CA LYS A 158 7.93 -12.75 3.81
C LYS A 158 8.21 -12.11 5.19
N GLU A 159 8.46 -10.81 5.25
CA GLU A 159 8.84 -10.12 6.51
C GLU A 159 7.79 -9.12 7.03
N LEU A 160 6.80 -8.71 6.22
CA LEU A 160 5.76 -7.79 6.69
C LEU A 160 4.59 -8.50 7.41
N PRO A 161 4.13 -8.02 8.57
CA PRO A 161 2.83 -8.38 9.10
C PRO A 161 1.74 -7.69 8.25
N TYR A 162 0.82 -8.47 7.70
CA TYR A 162 -0.31 -7.94 6.93
C TYR A 162 -1.34 -7.23 7.81
N LEU A 163 -2.15 -6.39 7.16
CA LEU A 163 -3.47 -6.00 7.67
C LEU A 163 -4.22 -7.25 8.13
N ASN A 164 -4.60 -7.30 9.40
CA ASN A 164 -5.43 -8.35 9.95
C ASN A 164 -6.82 -8.27 9.29
N GLU A 165 -7.20 -9.30 8.52
CA GLU A 165 -8.51 -9.39 7.84
C GLU A 165 -9.68 -9.10 8.77
N LYS A 166 -9.57 -9.46 10.05
CA LYS A 166 -10.61 -9.20 11.06
C LYS A 166 -10.81 -7.71 11.34
N ASP A 167 -9.74 -6.92 11.35
CA ASP A 167 -9.83 -5.48 11.59
C ASP A 167 -10.42 -4.74 10.39
N PHE A 168 -10.24 -5.31 9.19
CA PHE A 168 -10.82 -4.79 7.96
C PHE A 168 -12.33 -5.09 7.83
N GLU A 169 -12.75 -6.34 8.03
CA GLU A 169 -14.19 -6.69 7.97
C GLU A 169 -15.00 -5.89 8.99
N LYS A 170 -14.40 -5.57 10.14
CA LYS A 170 -15.02 -4.68 11.13
C LYS A 170 -15.21 -3.25 10.59
N GLN A 171 -14.20 -2.67 9.96
CA GLN A 171 -14.28 -1.31 9.40
C GLN A 171 -15.25 -1.24 8.21
N LYS A 172 -15.30 -2.28 7.37
CA LYS A 172 -16.27 -2.40 6.29
C LYS A 172 -17.70 -2.43 6.81
N LEU A 173 -17.98 -3.27 7.81
CA LEU A 173 -19.31 -3.37 8.42
C LEU A 173 -19.74 -2.08 9.12
N GLU A 174 -18.80 -1.35 9.73
CA GLU A 174 -19.06 -0.04 10.34
C GLU A 174 -19.38 1.02 9.27
N ALA A 175 -18.72 0.98 8.11
CA ALA A 175 -19.02 1.85 6.98
C ALA A 175 -20.38 1.52 6.32
N GLU A 176 -20.70 0.25 6.12
CA GLU A 176 -22.00 -0.21 5.59
C GLU A 176 -23.16 0.27 6.48
N LYS A 177 -23.01 0.11 7.81
CA LYS A 177 -23.98 0.62 8.79
C LYS A 177 -24.13 2.14 8.77
N ALA A 178 -23.04 2.88 8.59
CA ALA A 178 -23.08 4.34 8.51
C ALA A 178 -23.76 4.84 7.23
N LEU A 179 -23.76 4.03 6.18
CA LEU A 179 -24.35 4.32 4.87
C LEU A 179 -25.78 3.76 4.71
N GLY A 180 -26.30 3.02 5.69
CA GLY A 180 -27.65 2.45 5.66
C GLY A 180 -27.84 1.31 4.66
N ILE A 181 -26.77 0.58 4.33
CA ILE A 181 -26.75 -0.58 3.43
C ILE A 181 -26.50 -1.87 4.22
#